data_AF-A0A2Z7ATP8-F1
#
_entry.id   AF-A0A2Z7ATP8-F1
#
_cell.length_a   1.000
_cell.length_b   1.000
_cell.length_c   1.000
_cell.angle_alpha   90.00
_cell.angle_beta   90.00
_cell.angle_gamma   90.00
#
_symmetry.space_group_name_H-M   'P 1'
#
loop_
_entity.id
_entity.type
_entity.pdbx_description
1 polymer ?
#
loop_
_entity_poly.entity_id
_entity_poly.type
_entity_poly.pdbx_seq_one_letter_code
_entity_poly.pdbx_strand_id
1 'polypeptide(L)'
;MSGVVGTPYYVAPEVLMGREYNEKVDVWSCGVLLYIMLAGVPPFYGDGPAETFEAVLRGNIRFPPKIFRSVSAEAKDLLRKMICRDVFRRFSAEQVLSKWLFAI
;
A
#
# COMPACT_ATOMS: atom_id res chain seq x y z
N MET A 1 -4.83 27.40 -0.77
CA MET A 1 -4.26 26.31 0.05
C MET A 1 -5.22 25.14 0.02
N SER A 2 -5.16 24.30 -1.01
CA SER A 2 -5.92 23.04 -1.08
C SER A 2 -5.07 21.96 -0.43
N GLY A 3 -5.10 21.90 0.91
CA GLY A 3 -4.44 20.82 1.64
C GLY A 3 -5.07 19.49 1.27
N VAL A 4 -4.26 18.47 1.05
CA VAL A 4 -4.73 17.08 0.93
C VAL A 4 -5.46 16.73 2.23
N VAL A 5 -6.79 16.67 2.17
CA VAL A 5 -7.62 16.20 3.27
C VAL A 5 -7.78 14.69 3.10
N GLY A 6 -7.11 13.94 3.96
CA GLY A 6 -7.11 12.48 3.97
C GLY A 6 -6.06 11.99 4.95
N THR A 7 -6.20 10.78 5.49
CA THR A 7 -5.11 10.18 6.26
C THR A 7 -4.04 9.77 5.23
N PRO A 8 -2.86 10.44 5.17
CA PRO A 8 -1.94 10.34 4.03
C PRO A 8 -1.42 8.93 3.75
N TYR A 9 -1.55 8.02 4.72
CA TYR A 9 -1.12 6.63 4.62
C TYR A 9 -1.82 5.85 3.48
N TYR A 10 -3.06 6.20 3.12
CA TYR A 10 -3.82 5.49 2.08
C TYR A 10 -3.53 5.98 0.66
N VAL A 11 -2.96 7.17 0.51
CA VAL A 11 -2.85 7.83 -0.79
C VAL A 11 -1.67 7.25 -1.56
N ALA A 12 -1.86 6.93 -2.85
CA ALA A 12 -0.80 6.42 -3.70
C ALA A 12 0.27 7.48 -3.99
N PRO A 13 1.55 7.09 -4.21
CA PRO A 13 2.66 8.03 -4.41
C PRO A 13 2.44 9.02 -5.56
N GLU A 14 1.85 8.57 -6.67
CA GLU A 14 1.57 9.38 -7.84
C GLU A 14 0.53 10.48 -7.58
N VAL A 15 -0.48 10.20 -6.73
CA VAL A 15 -1.50 11.18 -6.33
C VAL A 15 -0.86 12.24 -5.44
N LEU A 16 -0.02 11.82 -4.50
CA LEU A 16 0.76 12.71 -3.64
C LEU A 16 1.70 13.63 -4.41
N MET A 17 2.26 13.15 -5.52
CA MET A 17 3.10 13.93 -6.43
C MET A 17 2.31 14.83 -7.39
N GLY A 18 0.97 14.79 -7.38
CA GLY A 18 0.12 15.54 -8.31
C GLY A 18 0.26 15.08 -9.76
N ARG A 19 0.63 13.82 -10.00
CA ARG A 19 0.73 13.23 -11.34
C ARG A 19 -0.61 12.69 -11.80
N GLU A 20 -0.76 12.50 -13.10
CA GLU A 20 -1.88 11.72 -13.64
C GLU A 20 -1.89 10.32 -13.04
N TYR A 21 -3.09 9.81 -12.77
CA TYR A 21 -3.30 8.53 -12.15
C TYR A 21 -4.51 7.81 -12.77
N ASN A 22 -4.60 6.51 -12.50
CA ASN A 22 -5.69 5.66 -12.95
C ASN A 22 -6.28 4.86 -11.77
N GLU A 23 -7.12 3.87 -12.05
CA GLU A 23 -7.80 3.03 -11.05
C GLU A 23 -6.85 2.27 -10.11
N LYS A 24 -5.56 2.13 -10.46
CA LYS A 24 -4.59 1.41 -9.62
C LYS A 24 -4.22 2.17 -8.34
N VAL A 25 -4.63 3.43 -8.19
CA VAL A 25 -4.53 4.15 -6.90
C VAL A 25 -5.41 3.51 -5.83
N ASP A 26 -6.55 2.93 -6.22
CA ASP A 26 -7.44 2.23 -5.31
C ASP A 26 -6.83 0.90 -4.87
N VAL A 27 -6.10 0.22 -5.77
CA VAL A 27 -5.36 -1.00 -5.42
C VAL A 27 -4.29 -0.73 -4.36
N TRP A 28 -3.60 0.41 -4.44
CA TRP A 28 -2.67 0.83 -3.39
C TRP A 28 -3.40 1.04 -2.07
N SER A 29 -4.50 1.80 -2.08
CA SER A 29 -5.33 2.08 -0.91
C SER A 29 -5.84 0.80 -0.25
N CYS A 30 -6.35 -0.14 -1.04
CA CYS A 30 -6.78 -1.47 -0.57
C CYS A 30 -5.62 -2.29 -0.01
N GLY A 31 -4.42 -2.19 -0.61
CA GLY A 31 -3.22 -2.84 -0.10
C GLY A 31 -2.84 -2.31 1.29
N VAL A 32 -2.85 -0.98 1.46
CA VAL A 32 -2.61 -0.33 2.75
C VAL A 32 -3.64 -0.80 3.79
N LEU A 33 -4.92 -0.84 3.42
CA LEU A 33 -5.99 -1.31 4.30
C LEU A 33 -5.79 -2.77 4.71
N LEU A 34 -5.49 -3.66 3.75
CA LEU A 34 -5.20 -5.07 4.02
C LEU A 34 -3.98 -5.23 4.95
N TYR A 35 -2.94 -4.43 4.74
CA TYR A 35 -1.78 -4.42 5.63
C TYR A 35 -2.21 -4.04 7.06
N ILE A 36 -3.02 -3.00 7.23
CA ILE A 36 -3.52 -2.56 8.54
C ILE A 36 -4.37 -3.66 9.18
N MET A 37 -5.23 -4.34 8.43
CA MET A 37 -6.02 -5.46 8.95
C MET A 37 -5.15 -6.61 9.47
N LEU A 38 -4.01 -6.89 8.82
CA LEU A 38 -3.09 -7.95 9.22
C LEU A 38 -2.11 -7.54 10.33
N ALA A 39 -1.67 -6.28 10.34
CA ALA A 39 -0.61 -5.78 11.21
C ALA A 39 -1.09 -4.96 12.41
N GLY A 40 -2.31 -4.42 12.34
CA GLY A 40 -2.83 -3.43 13.29
C GLY A 40 -2.22 -2.03 13.17
N VAL A 41 -1.28 -1.82 12.24
CA VAL A 41 -0.53 -0.55 12.05
C VAL A 41 -0.34 -0.27 10.55
N PRO A 42 -0.21 0.99 10.12
CA PRO A 42 0.03 1.33 8.72
C PRO A 42 1.40 0.86 8.23
N PRO A 43 1.54 0.55 6.92
CA PRO A 43 2.81 0.13 6.33
C PRO A 43 3.84 1.27 6.24
N PHE A 44 3.37 2.51 6.19
CA PHE A 44 4.18 3.73 6.13
C PHE A 44 3.76 4.65 7.27
N TYR A 45 4.72 5.12 8.05
CA TYR A 45 4.52 6.05 9.15
C TYR A 45 5.84 6.77 9.44
N GLY A 46 5.77 8.00 9.92
CA GLY A 46 6.87 8.78 10.46
C GLY A 46 6.38 9.66 11.59
N ASP A 47 7.29 10.40 12.23
CA ASP A 47 6.99 11.20 13.43
C ASP A 47 6.09 12.42 13.11
N GLY A 48 5.92 12.73 11.82
CA GLY A 48 4.96 13.71 11.34
C GLY A 48 4.45 13.47 9.92
N PRO A 49 3.54 14.35 9.43
CA PRO A 49 2.94 14.23 8.10
C PRO A 49 3.97 14.24 6.96
N ALA A 50 5.01 15.07 7.06
CA ALA A 50 6.06 15.16 6.03
C ALA A 50 6.88 13.86 5.94
N GLU A 51 7.27 13.28 7.07
CA GLU A 51 8.03 12.02 7.08
C GLU A 51 7.18 10.84 6.63
N THR A 52 5.90 10.84 6.98
CA THR A 52 4.93 9.89 6.47
C THR A 52 4.83 9.98 4.95
N PHE A 53 4.71 11.19 4.41
CA PHE A 53 4.66 11.44 2.98
C PHE A 53 5.91 10.90 2.29
N GLU A 54 7.10 11.21 2.81
CA GLU A 54 8.36 10.65 2.30
C GLU A 54 8.42 9.12 2.38
N ALA A 55 7.87 8.52 3.43
CA ALA A 55 7.78 7.07 3.55
C ALA A 55 6.87 6.45 2.46
N VAL A 56 5.72 7.08 2.19
CA VAL A 56 4.82 6.68 1.10
C VAL A 56 5.52 6.84 -0.26
N LEU A 57 6.20 7.96 -0.52
CA LEU A 57 6.93 8.19 -1.77
C LEU A 57 8.06 7.18 -2.00
N ARG A 58 8.74 6.74 -0.93
CA ARG A 58 9.71 5.64 -1.00
C ARG A 58 9.03 4.31 -1.35
N GLY A 59 7.84 4.06 -0.80
CA GLY A 59 7.04 2.85 -1.07
C GLY A 59 7.72 1.56 -0.62
N ASN A 60 8.64 1.63 0.35
CA ASN A 60 9.38 0.47 0.84
C ASN A 60 8.58 -0.27 1.93
N ILE A 61 7.68 -1.14 1.51
CA ILE A 61 6.93 -2.01 2.41
C ILE A 61 7.85 -2.98 3.15
N ARG A 62 7.61 -3.14 4.46
CA ARG A 62 8.34 -4.07 5.32
C ARG A 62 7.38 -5.04 6.00
N PHE A 63 7.88 -6.21 6.36
CA PHE A 63 7.11 -7.25 7.06
C PHE A 63 7.84 -7.67 8.33
N PRO A 64 7.74 -6.91 9.44
CA PRO A 64 8.44 -7.24 10.68
C PRO A 64 8.09 -8.66 11.17
N PRO A 65 9.07 -9.54 11.44
CA PRO A 65 8.80 -10.93 11.83
C PRO A 65 7.96 -11.07 13.10
N LYS A 66 7.96 -10.06 13.99
CA LYS A 66 7.12 -10.06 15.21
C LYS A 66 5.62 -9.98 14.90
N ILE A 67 5.24 -9.35 13.79
CA ILE A 67 3.85 -9.13 13.38
C ILE A 67 3.45 -10.16 12.31
N PHE A 68 4.33 -10.37 11.33
CA PHE A 68 4.05 -11.13 10.13
C PHE A 68 4.50 -12.60 10.19
N ARG A 69 4.79 -13.15 11.37
CA ARG A 69 5.25 -14.55 11.50
C ARG A 69 4.20 -15.54 11.01
N SER A 70 2.94 -15.34 11.38
CA SER A 70 1.80 -16.22 11.05
C SER A 70 1.16 -15.90 9.70
N VAL A 71 1.52 -14.78 9.06
CA VAL A 71 1.01 -14.40 7.75
C VAL A 71 1.74 -15.21 6.67
N SER A 72 0.98 -15.78 5.73
CA SER A 72 1.50 -16.61 4.64
C SER A 72 2.47 -15.84 3.72
N ALA A 73 3.29 -16.57 2.98
CA ALA A 73 4.21 -15.96 2.01
C ALA A 73 3.44 -15.32 0.85
N GLU A 74 2.33 -15.94 0.47
CA GLU A 74 1.42 -15.56 -0.61
C GLU A 74 0.73 -14.23 -0.28
N ALA A 75 0.24 -14.05 0.95
CA ALA A 75 -0.36 -12.79 1.39
C ALA A 75 0.67 -11.64 1.39
N LYS A 76 1.92 -11.91 1.80
CA LYS A 76 3.01 -10.93 1.74
C LYS A 76 3.38 -10.59 0.30
N ASP A 77 3.39 -11.57 -0.61
CA ASP A 77 3.63 -11.31 -2.03
C ASP A 77 2.52 -10.44 -2.61
N LEU A 78 1.25 -10.77 -2.35
CA LEU A 78 0.13 -9.95 -2.79
C LEU A 78 0.24 -8.50 -2.29
N LEU A 79 0.57 -8.30 -1.01
CA LEU A 79 0.80 -6.96 -0.47
C LEU A 79 1.91 -6.20 -1.21
N ARG A 80 3.00 -6.85 -1.62
CA ARG A 80 4.05 -6.22 -2.44
C ARG A 80 3.56 -5.82 -3.83
N LYS A 81 2.61 -6.57 -4.40
CA LYS A 81 2.03 -6.30 -5.73
C LYS A 81 0.96 -5.23 -5.70
N MET A 82 0.21 -5.14 -4.60
CA MET A 82 -0.77 -4.08 -4.36
C MET A 82 -0.09 -2.75 -4.00
N ILE A 83 0.88 -2.80 -3.09
CA ILE A 83 1.64 -1.63 -2.61
C ILE A 83 2.95 -1.52 -3.41
N CYS A 84 2.81 -1.43 -4.74
CA CYS A 84 3.94 -1.27 -5.66
C CYS A 84 4.02 0.18 -6.13
N ARG A 85 5.18 0.82 -5.95
CA ARG A 85 5.37 2.23 -6.38
C ARG A 85 5.26 2.39 -7.89
N ASP A 86 5.76 1.41 -8.65
CA ASP A 86 5.68 1.41 -10.10
C ASP A 86 4.26 0.98 -10.54
N VAL A 87 3.48 1.93 -11.05
CA VAL A 87 2.09 1.73 -11.47
C VAL A 87 1.95 0.67 -12.56
N PHE A 88 2.96 0.52 -13.43
CA PHE A 88 2.94 -0.51 -14.49
C PHE A 88 3.14 -1.92 -13.93
N ARG A 89 3.78 -2.04 -12.76
CA ARG A 89 4.01 -3.31 -12.06
C ARG A 89 3.00 -3.58 -10.95
N ARG A 90 2.26 -2.55 -10.53
CA ARG A 90 1.15 -2.66 -9.58
C ARG A 90 0.03 -3.46 -10.21
N PHE A 91 -0.51 -4.41 -9.47
CA PHE A 91 -1.63 -5.20 -9.95
C PHE A 91 -2.87 -4.34 -10.22
N SER A 92 -3.68 -4.76 -11.19
CA SER A 92 -5.07 -4.34 -11.30
C SER A 92 -5.93 -5.02 -10.23
N ALA A 93 -7.13 -4.50 -9.99
CA ALA A 93 -8.10 -5.13 -9.09
C ALA A 93 -8.43 -6.57 -9.51
N GLU A 94 -8.53 -6.83 -10.82
CA GLU A 94 -8.76 -8.18 -11.36
C GLU A 94 -7.60 -9.14 -11.04
N GLN A 95 -6.35 -8.70 -11.20
CA GLN A 95 -5.17 -9.49 -10.85
C GLN A 95 -5.11 -9.78 -9.35
N VAL A 96 -5.47 -8.80 -8.51
CA VAL A 96 -5.58 -8.98 -7.05
C VAL A 96 -6.62 -10.04 -6.73
N LEU A 97 -7.82 -9.95 -7.29
CA LEU A 97 -8.90 -10.91 -7.03
C LEU A 97 -8.52 -12.32 -7.47
N SER A 98 -7.95 -12.46 -8.68
CA SER A 98 -7.48 -13.73 -9.20
C SER A 98 -6.44 -14.36 -8.26
N LYS A 99 -5.47 -13.59 -7.78
CA LYS A 99 -4.42 -14.09 -6.87
C LYS A 99 -4.93 -14.38 -5.47
N TRP A 100 -5.86 -13.57 -4.96
CA TRP A 100 -6.47 -13.75 -3.65
C TRP A 100 -7.23 -15.07 -3.54
N LEU A 101 -7.99 -15.43 -4.58
CA LEU A 101 -8.76 -16.68 -4.63
C LEU A 101 -7.90 -17.95 -4.55
N PHE A 102 -6.60 -17.86 -4.87
CA PHE A 102 -5.64 -18.97 -4.73
C PHE A 102 -4.74 -18.86 -3.50
N ALA A 103 -4.89 -17.80 -2.70
CA ALA A 103 -4.11 -17.56 -1.48
C ALA A 103 -4.87 -17.91 -0.18
N ILE A 104 -6.15 -18.30 -0.30
CA ILE A 104 -7.02 -18.83 0.77
C ILE A 104 -7.17 -20.33 0.63
#